data_AF-A0A662HSA2-F1
#
_entry.id   AF-A0A662HSA2-F1
#
_cell.length_a   1.000
_cell.length_b   1.000
_cell.length_c   1.000
_cell.angle_alpha   90.00
_cell.angle_beta   90.00
_cell.angle_gamma   90.00
#
_symmetry.space_group_name_H-M   'P 1'
#
loop_
_entity.id
_entity.type
_entity.pdbx_description
1 polymer ?
#
loop_
_entity_poly.entity_id
_entity_poly.type
_entity_poly.pdbx_seq_one_letter_code
_entity_poly.pdbx_strand_id
1 'polypeptide(L)'
;MQPPTLTPEIISATYKRALRTGKYWKLRPEERVILRLSARILSKIKSQTLKEILLKIIEKISPKLARKIRAIEIGFEILKRRVEQALMLGYTKAKEWLKDTNYALYLGISYLNTPPMYK
;
A
#
# COMPACT_ATOMS: atom_id res chain seq x y z
N MET A 1 6.51 -11.24 -8.12
CA MET A 1 5.12 -10.73 -8.05
C MET A 1 5.16 -9.29 -7.56
N GLN A 2 4.39 -8.37 -8.16
CA GLN A 2 4.31 -6.98 -7.69
C GLN A 2 3.52 -6.94 -6.37
N PRO A 3 3.93 -6.13 -5.38
CA PRO A 3 3.13 -5.95 -4.18
C PRO A 3 1.76 -5.36 -4.59
N PRO A 4 0.65 -5.83 -4.00
CA PRO A 4 -0.69 -5.37 -4.35
C PRO A 4 -0.96 -4.01 -3.73
N THR A 5 -0.24 -2.97 -4.15
CA THR A 5 -0.29 -1.68 -3.46
C THR A 5 -0.46 -0.51 -4.41
N LEU A 6 -1.56 0.21 -4.14
CA LEU A 6 -2.19 1.27 -4.94
C LEU A 6 -2.75 0.80 -6.29
N THR A 7 -3.92 0.17 -6.25
CA THR A 7 -4.76 -0.02 -7.45
C THR A 7 -5.51 1.27 -7.80
N PRO A 8 -5.83 1.51 -9.08
CA PRO A 8 -6.67 2.64 -9.49
C PRO A 8 -8.03 2.67 -8.78
N GLU A 9 -8.58 1.50 -8.47
CA GLU A 9 -9.83 1.34 -7.70
C GLU A 9 -9.72 1.95 -6.30
N ILE A 10 -8.63 1.68 -5.58
CA ILE A 10 -8.39 2.26 -4.26
C ILE A 10 -8.31 3.79 -4.35
N ILE A 11 -7.69 4.32 -5.40
CA ILE A 11 -7.54 5.76 -5.60
C ILE A 11 -8.87 6.40 -5.94
N SER A 12 -9.64 5.81 -6.84
CA SER A 12 -10.98 6.31 -7.20
C SER A 12 -11.93 6.27 -5.99
N ALA A 13 -11.87 5.21 -5.18
CA ALA A 13 -12.60 5.10 -3.93
C ALA A 13 -12.14 6.17 -2.92
N THR A 14 -10.83 6.41 -2.82
CA THR A 14 -10.28 7.45 -1.94
C THR A 14 -10.69 8.85 -2.40
N TYR A 15 -10.69 9.11 -3.70
CA TYR A 15 -11.17 10.35 -4.29
C TYR A 15 -12.66 10.60 -3.98
N LYS A 16 -13.52 9.61 -4.23
CA LYS A 16 -14.96 9.68 -3.88
C LYS A 16 -15.16 9.93 -2.38
N ARG A 17 -14.39 9.24 -1.53
CA ARG A 17 -14.42 9.44 -0.08
C ARG A 17 -13.96 10.84 0.33
N ALA A 18 -12.93 11.38 -0.30
CA ALA A 18 -12.41 12.71 -0.01
C ALA A 18 -13.43 13.80 -0.36
N LEU A 19 -14.16 13.65 -1.47
CA LEU A 19 -15.27 14.52 -1.85
C LEU A 19 -16.41 14.44 -0.83
N ARG A 20 -16.87 13.24 -0.49
CA ARG A 20 -17.99 13.03 0.46
C ARG A 20 -17.70 13.58 1.86
N THR A 21 -16.44 13.51 2.30
CA THR A 21 -16.04 13.99 3.64
C THR A 21 -15.59 15.45 3.67
N GLY A 22 -15.62 16.14 2.53
CA GLY A 22 -15.12 17.51 2.38
C GLY A 22 -13.60 17.65 2.52
N LYS A 23 -12.86 16.57 2.78
CA LYS A 23 -11.39 16.58 2.94
C LYS A 23 -10.67 16.95 1.66
N TYR A 24 -11.28 16.71 0.50
CA TYR A 24 -10.72 17.11 -0.79
C TYR A 24 -10.42 18.62 -0.84
N TRP A 25 -11.30 19.45 -0.28
CA TRP A 25 -11.15 20.91 -0.30
C TRP A 25 -10.08 21.42 0.67
N LYS A 26 -9.71 20.62 1.68
CA LYS A 26 -8.64 20.93 2.64
C LYS A 26 -7.24 20.61 2.11
N LEU A 27 -7.14 19.89 0.98
CA LEU A 27 -5.86 19.56 0.34
C LEU A 27 -5.29 20.77 -0.40
N ARG A 28 -3.96 20.82 -0.53
CA ARG A 28 -3.29 21.84 -1.35
C ARG A 28 -3.76 21.74 -2.82
N PRO A 29 -3.76 22.84 -3.58
CA PRO A 29 -4.19 22.82 -4.99
C PRO A 29 -3.48 21.72 -5.82
N GLU A 30 -2.17 21.57 -5.63
CA GLU A 30 -1.36 20.53 -6.29
C GLU A 30 -1.83 19.11 -5.96
N GLU A 31 -2.07 18.83 -4.68
CA GLU A 31 -2.53 17.52 -4.20
C GLU A 31 -3.91 17.16 -4.75
N ARG A 32 -4.80 18.16 -4.88
CA ARG A 32 -6.11 17.98 -5.50
C ARG A 32 -5.99 17.55 -6.95
N VAL A 33 -5.13 18.23 -7.72
CA VAL A 33 -4.89 17.92 -9.13
C VAL A 33 -4.30 16.52 -9.28
N ILE A 34 -3.28 16.18 -8.50
CA ILE A 34 -2.63 14.86 -8.53
C ILE A 34 -3.65 13.75 -8.23
N LEU A 35 -4.45 13.90 -7.17
CA LEU A 35 -5.46 12.91 -6.81
C LEU A 35 -6.54 12.78 -7.90
N ARG A 36 -7.01 13.89 -8.46
CA ARG A 36 -8.05 13.90 -9.50
C ARG A 36 -7.58 13.24 -10.78
N LEU A 37 -6.38 13.57 -11.26
CA LEU A 37 -5.79 12.99 -12.46
C LEU A 37 -5.51 11.50 -12.25
N SER A 38 -4.93 11.14 -11.09
CA SER A 38 -4.64 9.74 -10.75
C SER A 38 -5.89 8.87 -10.65
N ALA A 39 -7.00 9.42 -10.14
CA ALA A 39 -8.26 8.70 -10.04
C ALA A 39 -8.98 8.49 -11.38
N ARG A 40 -8.77 9.37 -12.37
CA ARG A 40 -9.54 9.39 -13.63
C ARG A 40 -8.76 8.86 -14.84
N ILE A 41 -7.47 9.12 -14.91
CA ILE A 41 -6.66 8.91 -16.11
C ILE A 41 -5.77 7.68 -15.99
N LEU A 42 -5.20 7.44 -14.80
CA LEU A 42 -4.20 6.39 -14.65
C LEU A 42 -4.83 5.01 -14.48
N SER A 43 -4.59 4.13 -15.46
CA SER A 43 -4.90 2.70 -15.39
C SER A 43 -3.87 1.90 -14.59
N LYS A 44 -2.62 2.36 -14.52
CA LYS A 44 -1.56 1.74 -13.71
C LYS A 44 -0.56 2.78 -13.22
N ILE A 45 -0.17 2.66 -11.96
CA ILE A 45 0.83 3.54 -11.35
C ILE A 45 2.15 2.79 -11.28
N LYS A 46 3.04 3.10 -12.23
CA LYS A 46 4.38 2.52 -12.30
C LYS A 46 5.43 3.34 -11.53
N SER A 47 5.29 4.66 -11.51
CA SER A 47 6.25 5.55 -10.85
C SER A 47 6.20 5.41 -9.33
N GLN A 48 7.36 5.14 -8.72
CA GLN A 48 7.52 5.06 -7.28
C GLN A 48 7.26 6.41 -6.60
N THR A 49 7.78 7.49 -7.17
CA THR A 49 7.57 8.87 -6.67
C THR A 49 6.08 9.21 -6.62
N LEU A 50 5.32 8.83 -7.66
CA LEU A 50 3.87 9.07 -7.67
C LEU A 50 3.14 8.27 -6.59
N LYS A 51 3.55 7.02 -6.33
CA LYS A 51 2.99 6.22 -5.23
C LYS A 51 3.21 6.88 -3.89
N GLU A 52 4.42 7.38 -3.62
CA GLU A 52 4.75 8.04 -2.36
C GLU A 52 3.95 9.32 -2.16
N ILE A 53 3.81 10.15 -3.21
CA ILE A 53 2.98 11.36 -3.16
C ILE A 53 1.52 10.99 -2.89
N LEU A 54 0.98 10.01 -3.62
CA LEU A 54 -0.39 9.55 -3.42
C LEU A 54 -0.61 8.99 -2.02
N LEU A 55 0.36 8.24 -1.47
CA LEU A 55 0.29 7.72 -0.12
C LEU A 55 0.22 8.84 0.92
N LYS A 56 1.02 9.90 0.76
CA LYS A 56 0.95 11.11 1.61
C LYS A 56 -0.42 11.80 1.53
N ILE A 57 -0.99 11.89 0.32
CA ILE A 57 -2.34 12.45 0.13
C ILE A 57 -3.39 11.57 0.81
N ILE A 58 -3.31 10.24 0.62
CA ILE A 58 -4.22 9.27 1.24
C ILE A 58 -4.11 9.34 2.77
N GLU A 59 -2.93 9.55 3.32
CA GLU A 59 -2.73 9.70 4.77
C GLU A 59 -3.49 10.90 5.34
N LYS A 60 -3.49 12.04 4.64
CA LYS A 60 -4.30 13.22 5.01
C LYS A 60 -5.80 12.95 4.95
N ILE A 61 -6.25 12.14 3.99
CA ILE A 61 -7.67 11.83 3.81
C ILE A 61 -8.14 10.75 4.80
N SER A 62 -7.39 9.67 4.91
CA SER A 62 -7.73 8.44 5.63
C SER A 62 -6.46 7.77 6.17
N PRO A 63 -6.01 8.14 7.39
CA PRO A 63 -4.79 7.59 7.97
C PRO A 63 -4.88 6.08 8.19
N LYS A 64 -6.07 5.54 8.51
CA LYS A 64 -6.31 4.10 8.63
C LYS A 64 -6.03 3.35 7.33
N LEU A 65 -6.45 3.93 6.19
CA LEU A 65 -6.22 3.32 4.87
C LEU A 65 -4.73 3.38 4.50
N ALA A 66 -4.09 4.53 4.70
CA ALA A 66 -2.66 4.69 4.48
C ALA A 66 -1.83 3.70 5.30
N ARG A 67 -2.18 3.52 6.60
CA ARG A 67 -1.52 2.52 7.46
C ARG A 67 -1.70 1.10 6.93
N LYS A 68 -2.89 0.72 6.46
CA LYS A 68 -3.14 -0.60 5.88
C LYS A 68 -2.31 -0.84 4.61
N ILE A 69 -2.24 0.15 3.72
CA ILE A 69 -1.43 0.07 2.49
C ILE A 69 0.05 -0.13 2.84
N ARG A 70 0.59 0.71 3.75
CA ARG A 70 1.99 0.57 4.21
C ARG A 70 2.27 -0.80 4.84
N ALA A 71 1.35 -1.30 5.65
CA ALA A 71 1.48 -2.63 6.25
C ALA A 71 1.61 -3.70 5.16
N ILE A 72 0.75 -3.67 4.14
CA ILE A 72 0.82 -4.65 3.04
C ILE A 72 2.13 -4.56 2.27
N GLU A 73 2.65 -3.36 2.01
CA GLU A 73 3.94 -3.19 1.30
C GLU A 73 5.09 -3.83 2.08
N ILE A 74 5.23 -3.47 3.35
CA ILE A 74 6.26 -3.99 4.24
C ILE A 74 6.11 -5.50 4.40
N GLY A 75 4.89 -5.95 4.67
CA GLY A 75 4.59 -7.35 4.90
C GLY A 75 4.85 -8.22 3.67
N PHE A 76 4.60 -7.71 2.48
CA PHE A 76 4.92 -8.41 1.24
C PHE A 76 6.43 -8.51 1.01
N GLU A 77 7.20 -7.49 1.38
CA GLU A 77 8.66 -7.54 1.32
C GLU A 77 9.23 -8.61 2.28
N ILE A 78 8.75 -8.63 3.53
CA ILE A 78 9.13 -9.65 4.52
C ILE A 78 8.74 -11.04 4.02
N LEU A 79 7.52 -11.19 3.51
CA LEU A 79 7.03 -12.45 2.97
C LEU A 79 7.90 -12.96 1.82
N LYS A 80 8.30 -12.08 0.90
CA LYS A 80 9.18 -12.43 -0.21
C LYS A 80 10.51 -12.99 0.30
N ARG A 81 11.14 -12.33 1.27
CA ARG A 81 12.40 -12.80 1.89
C ARG A 81 12.22 -14.17 2.57
N ARG A 82 11.11 -14.39 3.29
CA ARG A 82 10.80 -15.69 3.92
C ARG A 82 10.61 -16.81 2.90
N VAL A 83 9.95 -16.51 1.78
CA VAL A 83 9.76 -17.48 0.70
C VAL A 83 11.08 -17.82 0.04
N GLU A 84 11.95 -16.84 -0.21
CA GLU A 84 13.30 -17.07 -0.74
C GLU A 84 14.11 -17.98 0.20
N GLN A 85 14.10 -17.72 1.51
CA GLN A 85 14.74 -18.57 2.50
C GLN A 85 14.18 -20.00 2.51
N ALA A 86 12.86 -20.16 2.52
CA ALA A 86 12.23 -21.47 2.51
C ALA A 86 12.54 -22.27 1.23
N LEU A 87 12.64 -21.58 0.09
CA LEU A 87 13.07 -22.19 -1.17
C LEU A 87 14.53 -22.66 -1.11
N MET A 88 15.42 -21.87 -0.51
CA MET A 88 16.82 -22.28 -0.28
C MET A 88 16.93 -23.52 0.61
N LEU A 89 16.01 -23.69 1.57
CA LEU A 89 15.91 -24.85 2.44
C LEU A 89 15.21 -26.07 1.78
N GLY A 90 14.83 -25.95 0.50
CA GLY A 90 14.21 -27.04 -0.27
C GLY A 90 12.68 -27.11 -0.18
N TYR A 91 12.01 -26.18 0.50
CA TYR A 91 10.54 -26.18 0.61
C TYR A 91 9.88 -25.43 -0.55
N THR A 92 9.58 -26.15 -1.63
CA THR A 92 9.04 -25.60 -2.88
C THR A 92 7.64 -25.01 -2.76
N LYS A 93 6.82 -25.51 -1.83
CA LYS A 93 5.45 -25.04 -1.56
C LYS A 93 5.41 -23.63 -0.95
N ALA A 94 6.53 -23.08 -0.48
CA ALA A 94 6.59 -21.69 0.03
C ALA A 94 6.08 -20.65 -0.98
N LYS A 95 6.16 -20.93 -2.29
CA LYS A 95 5.63 -20.04 -3.34
C LYS A 95 4.13 -19.76 -3.17
N GLU A 96 3.38 -20.68 -2.58
CA GLU A 96 1.94 -20.51 -2.33
C GLU A 96 1.67 -19.40 -1.32
N TRP A 97 2.59 -19.15 -0.38
CA TRP A 97 2.44 -18.10 0.62
C TRP A 97 2.36 -16.71 -0.01
N LEU A 98 2.98 -16.49 -1.18
CA LEU A 98 2.91 -15.22 -1.91
C LEU A 98 1.48 -14.88 -2.37
N LYS A 99 0.58 -15.87 -2.45
CA LYS A 99 -0.83 -15.65 -2.80
C LYS A 99 -1.64 -15.19 -1.58
N ASP A 100 -1.16 -15.43 -0.36
CA ASP A 100 -1.86 -15.07 0.86
C ASP A 100 -1.61 -13.61 1.25
N THR A 101 -2.54 -12.76 0.83
CA THR A 101 -2.53 -11.33 1.16
C THR A 101 -2.83 -11.05 2.63
N ASN A 102 -3.55 -11.93 3.33
CA ASN A 102 -3.81 -11.79 4.76
C ASN A 102 -2.54 -12.05 5.56
N TYR A 103 -1.75 -13.05 5.13
CA TYR A 103 -0.46 -13.32 5.75
C TYR A 103 0.51 -12.15 5.55
N ALA A 104 0.58 -11.57 4.35
CA ALA A 104 1.35 -10.34 4.11
C ALA A 104 0.88 -9.19 5.04
N LEU A 105 -0.43 -8.96 5.15
CA LEU A 105 -0.97 -7.93 6.03
C LEU A 105 -0.59 -8.16 7.49
N TYR A 106 -0.68 -9.40 7.98
CA TYR A 106 -0.30 -9.78 9.34
C TYR A 106 1.17 -9.45 9.63
N LEU A 107 2.08 -9.88 8.74
CA LEU A 107 3.50 -9.60 8.88
C LEU A 107 3.79 -8.10 8.90
N GLY A 108 3.11 -7.35 8.03
CA GLY A 108 3.21 -5.90 7.97
C GLY A 108 2.77 -5.19 9.23
N ILE A 109 1.62 -5.59 9.78
CA ILE A 109 1.10 -5.03 11.04
C ILE A 109 2.03 -5.38 12.20
N SER A 110 2.48 -6.64 12.27
CA SER A 110 3.44 -7.09 13.28
C SER A 110 4.70 -6.23 13.24
N TYR A 111 5.29 -6.03 12.06
CA TYR A 111 6.48 -5.20 11.89
C TYR A 111 6.25 -3.73 12.26
N LEU A 112 5.11 -3.15 11.88
CA LEU A 112 4.77 -1.77 12.25
C LEU A 112 4.63 -1.59 13.77
N ASN A 113 4.11 -2.61 14.46
CA ASN A 113 3.92 -2.60 15.92
C ASN A 113 5.19 -3.01 16.69
N THR A 114 6.17 -3.62 16.02
CA THR A 114 7.42 -4.03 16.67
C THR A 114 8.20 -2.78 17.09
N PRO A 115 8.67 -2.68 18.34
CA PRO A 115 9.49 -1.55 18.77
C PRO A 115 10.80 -1.48 17.97
N PRO A 116 11.38 -0.29 17.75
CA PRO A 116 12.61 -0.13 16.95
C PRO A 116 13.79 -1.00 17.40
N MET A 117 13.86 -1.34 18.69
CA MET A 117 14.89 -2.20 19.27
C MET A 117 14.87 -3.64 18.72
N TYR A 118 13.71 -4.11 18.24
CA TYR A 118 13.50 -5.50 17.78
C TYR A 118 13.24 -5.58 16.27
N LYS A 119 13.43 -4.47 15.54
CA LYS A 119 13.23 -4.42 14.09
C LYS A 119 14.42 -4.93 13.30
#